data_AF-A0A7Z0WGQ4-F1
#
_entry.id   AF-A0A7Z0WGQ4-F1
#
_cell.length_a   1.000
_cell.length_b   1.000
_cell.length_c   1.000
_cell.angle_alpha   90.00
_cell.angle_beta   90.00
_cell.angle_gamma   90.00
#
_symmetry.space_group_name_H-M   'P 1'
#
loop_
_entity.id
_entity.type
_entity.pdbx_description
1 polymer ?
#
loop_
_entity_poly.entity_id
_entity_poly.type
_entity_poly.pdbx_seq_one_letter_code
_entity_poly.pdbx_strand_id
1 'polypeptide(L)'
;MDERLYRLLAEGVGRYLESVDRLAGARPEGALGVETRRLVAAWRALLELHRQVDGRCVAGCPSRRLCAAWRVAGAYFVRRVSSRRRAR
;
A
#
# COMPACT_ATOMS: atom_id res chain seq x y z
N MET A 1 6.91 -11.70 -10.20
CA MET A 1 6.79 -12.04 -8.76
C MET A 1 5.83 -13.20 -8.70
N ASP A 2 6.03 -14.17 -7.80
CA ASP A 2 5.03 -15.23 -7.60
C ASP A 2 3.69 -14.61 -7.16
N GLU A 3 2.58 -15.07 -7.72
CA GLU A 3 1.24 -14.56 -7.46
C GLU A 3 0.88 -14.65 -5.97
N ARG A 4 1.33 -15.71 -5.29
CA ARG A 4 1.13 -15.86 -3.84
C ARG A 4 1.89 -14.79 -3.05
N LEU A 5 3.14 -14.50 -3.44
CA LEU A 5 3.92 -13.41 -2.83
C LEU A 5 3.29 -12.04 -3.09
N TYR A 6 2.72 -11.84 -4.27
CA TYR A 6 1.98 -10.62 -4.59
C TYR A 6 0.74 -10.47 -3.70
N ARG A 7 -0.06 -11.53 -3.53
CA ARG A 7 -1.24 -11.51 -2.65
C ARG A 7 -0.88 -11.17 -1.21
N LEU A 8 0.15 -11.81 -0.65
CA LEU A 8 0.62 -11.50 0.71
C LEU A 8 1.08 -10.04 0.85
N LEU A 9 1.77 -9.52 -0.16
CA LEU A 9 2.18 -8.11 -0.19
C LEU A 9 0.96 -7.18 -0.26
N ALA A 10 0.00 -7.47 -1.14
CA ALA A 10 -1.21 -6.70 -1.32
C ALA A 10 -2.06 -6.66 -0.04
N GLU A 11 -2.23 -7.79 0.62
CA GLU A 11 -2.90 -7.89 1.92
C GLU A 11 -2.16 -7.08 3.01
N GLY A 12 -0.82 -7.16 3.05
CA GLY A 12 0.00 -6.40 4.00
C GLY A 12 -0.14 -4.89 3.80
N VAL A 13 -0.06 -4.43 2.55
CA VAL A 13 -0.27 -3.02 2.19
C VAL A 13 -1.70 -2.57 2.50
N GLY A 14 -2.70 -3.37 2.14
CA GLY A 14 -4.11 -3.09 2.39
C GLY A 14 -4.40 -2.89 3.87
N ARG A 15 -3.94 -3.81 4.73
CA ARG A 15 -4.08 -3.71 6.19
C ARG A 15 -3.40 -2.47 6.76
N TYR A 16 -2.23 -2.09 6.24
CA TYR A 16 -1.56 -0.86 6.67
C TYR A 16 -2.40 0.37 6.33
N LEU A 17 -2.83 0.50 5.07
CA LEU A 17 -3.62 1.64 4.60
C LEU A 17 -4.95 1.74 5.37
N GLU A 18 -5.63 0.62 5.62
CA GLU A 18 -6.83 0.57 6.47
C GLU A 18 -6.55 1.00 7.92
N SER A 19 -5.41 0.61 8.50
CA SER A 19 -5.03 1.08 9.83
C SER A 19 -4.82 2.60 9.86
N VAL A 20 -4.17 3.17 8.84
CA VAL A 20 -3.95 4.61 8.73
C VAL A 20 -5.27 5.36 8.55
N ASP A 21 -6.17 4.83 7.71
CA ASP A 21 -7.51 5.37 7.46
C ASP A 21 -8.33 5.47 8.76
N ARG A 22 -8.34 4.39 9.56
CA ARG A 22 -9.02 4.35 10.87
C ARG A 22 -8.43 5.35 11.87
N LEU A 23 -7.11 5.48 11.91
CA LEU A 23 -6.44 6.45 12.78
C LEU A 23 -6.76 7.89 12.38
N ALA A 24 -6.84 8.18 11.09
CA ALA A 24 -7.28 9.48 10.58
C ALA A 24 -8.78 9.73 10.83
N GLY A 25 -9.60 8.67 10.81
CA GLY A 25 -11.02 8.68 11.16
C GLY A 25 -11.30 9.02 12.63
N ALA A 26 -10.45 8.53 13.55
CA ALA A 26 -10.62 8.73 14.99
C ALA A 26 -10.43 10.18 15.45
N ARG A 27 -9.85 11.05 14.61
CA ARG A 27 -9.73 12.49 14.85
C ARG A 27 -10.25 13.25 13.63
N PRO A 28 -11.58 13.31 13.45
CA PRO A 28 -12.18 13.88 12.24
C PRO A 28 -11.98 15.39 12.11
N GLU A 29 -11.69 16.06 13.23
CA GLU A 29 -11.48 17.51 13.30
C GLU A 29 -10.02 17.83 13.03
N GLY A 30 -9.74 18.35 11.82
CA GLY A 30 -8.44 18.86 11.43
C GLY A 30 -8.04 18.50 10.00
N ALA A 31 -7.44 19.47 9.31
CA ALA A 31 -6.98 19.33 7.93
C ALA A 31 -6.06 18.12 7.73
N LEU A 32 -5.23 17.79 8.72
CA LEU A 32 -4.33 16.64 8.65
C LEU A 32 -5.07 15.30 8.51
N GLY A 33 -6.19 15.11 9.21
CA GLY A 33 -6.99 13.88 9.11
C GLY A 33 -7.64 13.72 7.74
N VAL A 34 -8.20 14.81 7.21
CA VAL A 34 -8.79 14.86 5.87
C VAL A 34 -7.74 14.56 4.80
N GLU A 35 -6.59 15.24 4.84
CA GLU A 35 -5.51 15.03 3.87
C GLU A 35 -4.91 13.62 3.99
N THR A 36 -4.80 13.08 5.20
CA THR A 36 -4.35 11.68 5.39
C THR A 36 -5.31 10.69 4.73
N ARG A 37 -6.63 10.83 4.91
CA ARG A 37 -7.62 9.98 4.23
C ARG A 37 -7.56 10.13 2.71
N ARG A 38 -7.38 11.36 2.22
CA ARG A 38 -7.20 11.64 0.79
C ARG A 38 -5.99 10.92 0.22
N LEU A 39 -4.85 10.96 0.91
CA LEU A 39 -3.64 10.23 0.52
C LEU A 39 -3.85 8.71 0.56
N VAL A 40 -4.52 8.19 1.59
CA VAL A 40 -4.88 6.75 1.65
C VAL A 40 -5.73 6.34 0.44
N ALA A 41 -6.77 7.11 0.12
CA ALA A 41 -7.63 6.87 -1.03
C ALA A 41 -6.84 6.92 -2.34
N ALA A 42 -5.96 7.91 -2.51
CA ALA A 42 -5.11 8.03 -3.68
C ALA A 42 -4.19 6.81 -3.86
N TRP A 43 -3.57 6.32 -2.78
CA TRP A 43 -2.75 5.10 -2.82
C TRP A 43 -3.56 3.85 -3.15
N ARG A 44 -4.75 3.68 -2.57
CA ARG A 44 -5.65 2.57 -2.91
C ARG A 44 -5.99 2.57 -4.41
N ALA A 45 -6.40 3.72 -4.94
CA ALA A 45 -6.73 3.87 -6.35
C ALA A 45 -5.53 3.60 -7.27
N LEU A 46 -4.36 4.15 -6.94
CA LEU A 46 -3.13 3.92 -7.71
C LEU A 46 -2.75 2.43 -7.74
N LEU A 47 -2.82 1.74 -6.60
CA LEU A 47 -2.44 0.33 -6.52
C LEU A 47 -3.42 -0.58 -7.27
N GLU A 48 -4.71 -0.24 -7.29
CA GLU A 48 -5.72 -0.93 -8.08
C GLU A 48 -5.45 -0.79 -9.59
N LEU A 49 -5.17 0.42 -10.06
CA LEU A 49 -4.76 0.68 -11.45
C LEU A 49 -3.50 -0.12 -11.84
N HIS A 50 -2.64 -0.41 -10.86
CA HIS A 50 -1.42 -1.19 -11.05
C HIS A 50 -1.52 -2.64 -10.56
N ARG A 51 -2.72 -3.19 -10.37
CA ARG A 51 -2.90 -4.58 -9.90
C ARG A 51 -2.13 -5.57 -10.78
N GLN A 52 -1.64 -6.64 -10.16
CA GLN A 52 -0.96 -7.71 -10.89
C GLN A 52 -1.95 -8.82 -11.26
N VAL A 53 -1.90 -9.27 -12.50
CA VAL A 53 -2.62 -10.45 -13.02
C VAL A 53 -1.58 -11.31 -13.71
N ASP A 54 -1.55 -12.60 -13.38
CA ASP A 54 -0.57 -13.56 -13.93
C ASP A 54 0.88 -13.06 -13.83
N GLY A 55 1.21 -12.41 -12.70
CA GLY A 55 2.52 -11.85 -12.42
C GLY A 55 2.91 -10.60 -13.23
N ARG A 56 1.96 -10.00 -13.96
CA ARG A 56 2.15 -8.79 -14.77
C ARG A 56 1.27 -7.63 -14.32
N CYS A 57 1.77 -6.41 -14.48
CA CYS A 57 1.01 -5.19 -14.19
C CYS A 57 -0.04 -4.93 -15.29
N VAL A 58 -1.31 -4.75 -14.93
CA VAL A 58 -2.37 -4.47 -15.91
C VAL A 58 -2.15 -3.14 -16.64
N ALA A 59 -1.55 -2.14 -15.98
CA ALA A 59 -1.14 -0.87 -16.59
C ALA A 59 0.09 -0.95 -17.53
N GLY A 60 0.55 -2.15 -17.92
CA GLY A 60 1.59 -2.33 -18.94
C GLY A 60 3.01 -1.89 -18.53
N CYS A 61 3.29 -1.77 -17.23
CA CYS A 61 4.63 -1.36 -16.77
C CYS A 61 5.73 -2.33 -17.22
N PRO A 62 6.94 -1.84 -17.56
CA PRO A 62 8.03 -2.65 -18.15
C PRO A 62 8.69 -3.64 -17.18
N SER A 63 8.35 -3.62 -15.90
CA SER A 63 8.97 -4.48 -14.89
C SER A 63 8.44 -5.92 -14.99
N ARG A 64 9.36 -6.87 -15.16
CA ARG A 64 9.04 -8.31 -15.20
C ARG A 64 8.70 -8.93 -13.83
N ARG A 65 8.82 -8.17 -12.74
CA ARG A 65 8.61 -8.71 -11.38
C ARG A 65 7.54 -7.97 -10.59
N LEU A 66 7.70 -6.66 -10.45
CA LEU A 66 6.77 -5.79 -9.71
C LEU A 66 6.96 -4.34 -10.19
N CYS A 67 5.87 -3.64 -10.49
CA CYS A 67 5.97 -2.26 -10.95
C CYS A 67 6.47 -1.32 -9.84
N ALA A 68 6.85 -0.09 -10.21
CA ALA A 68 7.39 0.89 -9.26
C ALA A 68 6.40 1.20 -8.13
N ALA A 69 5.11 1.36 -8.43
CA ALA A 69 4.09 1.70 -7.43
C ALA A 69 4.03 0.66 -6.30
N TRP A 70 3.95 -0.63 -6.67
CA TRP A 70 3.93 -1.73 -5.70
C TRP A 70 5.26 -1.91 -4.95
N ARG A 71 6.40 -1.62 -5.59
CA ARG A 71 7.71 -1.62 -4.90
C ARG A 71 7.77 -0.55 -3.81
N VAL A 72 7.29 0.66 -4.11
CA VAL A 72 7.22 1.77 -3.15
C VAL A 72 6.27 1.42 -2.01
N ALA A 73 5.05 0.96 -2.32
CA ALA A 73 4.08 0.58 -1.31
C ALA A 73 4.63 -0.50 -0.36
N GLY A 74 5.23 -1.57 -0.89
CA GLY A 74 5.83 -2.62 -0.05
C GLY A 74 6.98 -2.13 0.83
N ALA A 75 7.84 -1.26 0.31
CA ALA A 75 8.96 -0.72 1.07
C ALA A 75 8.51 0.17 2.24
N TYR A 76 7.50 1.02 2.02
CA TYR A 76 7.10 2.03 3.00
C TYR A 76 5.98 1.58 3.94
N PHE A 77 5.03 0.79 3.46
CA PHE A 77 3.84 0.40 4.24
C PHE A 77 4.03 -0.92 4.98
N VAL A 78 4.91 -1.81 4.49
CA VAL A 78 5.15 -3.11 5.11
C VAL A 78 6.54 -3.18 5.78
N ARG A 79 7.62 -2.94 5.02
CA ARG A 79 9.00 -3.13 5.53
C ARG A 79 9.44 -2.11 6.58
N ARG A 80 8.99 -0.85 6.50
CA ARG A 80 9.35 0.19 7.50
C ARG A 80 8.56 0.10 8.81
N VAL A 81 7.50 -0.70 8.90
CA VAL A 81 6.76 -0.94 10.16
C VAL A 81 7.41 -2.06 10.97
N SER A 82 8.11 -3.01 10.32
CA SER A 82 8.79 -4.11 10.99
C SER A 82 9.98 -3.67 11.86
N SER A 83 10.68 -2.59 11.48
CA SER A 83 11.80 -2.03 12.26
C SER A 83 11.34 -1.28 13.50
N ARG A 84 10.14 -0.67 13.51
CA ARG A 84 9.58 -0.01 14.71
C ARG A 84 8.99 -0.98 15.74
N ARG A 85 8.54 -2.18 15.33
CA ARG A 85 8.00 -3.20 16.26
C ARG A 85 9.07 -4.06 16.95
N ARG A 86 10.27 -4.21 16.38
CA ARG A 86 11.38 -4.96 17.00
C ARG A 86 12.20 -4.15 18.02
N ALA A 87 11.89 -2.86 18.18
CA ALA A 87 12.58 -1.95 19.10
C ALA A 87 11.75 -1.64 20.37
N ARG A 88 10.76 -2.48 20.68
CA ARG A 88 9.97 -2.48 21.92
C ARG A 88 10.05 -3.88 22.52
#